data_AF-A0A371IM32-F1
#
_entry.id   AF-A0A371IM32-F1
#
_cell.length_a   1.000
_cell.length_b   1.000
_cell.length_c   1.000
_cell.angle_alpha   90.00
_cell.angle_beta   90.00
_cell.angle_gamma   90.00
#
_symmetry.space_group_name_H-M   'P 1'
#
loop_
_entity.id
_entity.type
_entity.pdbx_description
1 polymer ?
#
loop_
_entity_poly.entity_id
_entity_poly.type
_entity_poly.pdbx_seq_one_letter_code
_entity_poly.pdbx_strand_id
1 'polypeptide(L)'
;MIMVDLTQVVVAVLTLIISMVSAFLVSYLKTKIDAEKLENIRFWVNIAVEAAEQIYAGSGRGKEKKKDVLKFLQSKGFTLNAEEIEKIIQAAVLNLKSNKKEEAHN
;
A
#
# COMPACT_ATOMS: atom_id res chain seq x y z
N MET A 1 -54.51 1.96 6.70
CA MET A 1 -53.94 1.17 7.81
C MET A 1 -52.87 0.28 7.22
N ILE A 2 -51.60 0.44 7.59
CA ILE A 2 -50.53 -0.46 7.13
C ILE A 2 -50.66 -1.75 7.95
N MET A 3 -51.03 -2.87 7.30
CA MET A 3 -50.85 -4.20 7.89
C MET A 3 -49.38 -4.56 7.72
N VAL A 4 -48.65 -4.64 8.82
CA VAL A 4 -47.28 -5.13 8.82
C VAL A 4 -47.33 -6.66 8.81
N ASP A 5 -46.83 -7.26 7.72
CA ASP A 5 -46.75 -8.71 7.58
C ASP A 5 -45.60 -9.23 8.46
N LEU A 6 -45.88 -10.20 9.32
CA LEU A 6 -44.90 -10.82 10.21
C LEU A 6 -43.73 -11.42 9.43
N THR A 7 -43.98 -11.98 8.24
CA THR A 7 -42.92 -12.48 7.36
C THR A 7 -41.98 -11.36 6.93
N GLN A 8 -42.50 -10.16 6.63
CA GLN A 8 -41.66 -9.01 6.29
C GLN A 8 -40.82 -8.52 7.47
N VAL A 9 -41.36 -8.57 8.70
CA VAL A 9 -40.62 -8.22 9.91
C VAL A 9 -39.45 -9.18 10.14
N VAL A 10 -39.69 -10.49 10.01
CA VAL A 10 -38.63 -11.50 10.18
C VAL A 10 -37.53 -11.32 9.14
N VAL A 11 -37.89 -11.10 7.88
CA VAL A 11 -36.91 -10.83 6.81
C VAL A 11 -36.10 -9.57 7.13
N ALA A 12 -36.75 -8.48 7.55
CA ALA A 12 -36.06 -7.24 7.89
C ALA A 12 -35.05 -7.44 9.05
N VAL A 13 -35.41 -8.21 10.08
CA VAL A 13 -34.50 -8.52 11.19
C VAL A 13 -33.32 -9.37 10.73
N LEU A 14 -33.56 -10.38 9.90
CA LEU A 14 -32.48 -11.22 9.35
C LEU A 14 -31.55 -10.42 8.44
N THR A 15 -32.09 -9.58 7.56
CA THR A 15 -31.31 -8.68 6.71
C THR A 15 -30.48 -7.71 7.54
N LEU A 16 -31.03 -7.17 8.63
CA LEU A 16 -30.30 -6.31 9.56
C LEU A 16 -29.08 -7.06 10.14
N ILE A 17 -29.29 -8.26 10.67
CA ILE A 17 -28.21 -9.08 11.26
C ILE A 17 -27.14 -9.40 10.22
N ILE A 18 -27.53 -9.85 9.02
CA ILE A 18 -26.59 -10.16 7.93
C ILE A 18 -25.81 -8.92 7.54
N SER A 19 -26.47 -7.77 7.36
CA SER A 19 -25.81 -6.52 6.98
C SER A 19 -24.77 -6.08 8.01
N MET A 20 -25.07 -6.27 9.30
CA MET A 20 -24.18 -5.90 10.38
C MET A 20 -22.94 -6.80 10.38
N VAL A 21 -23.12 -8.13 10.28
CA VAL A 21 -22.00 -9.08 10.17
C VAL A 21 -21.17 -8.82 8.92
N SER A 22 -21.80 -8.60 7.77
CA SER A 22 -21.11 -8.30 6.51
C SER A 22 -20.33 -6.99 6.58
N ALA A 23 -20.86 -5.94 7.21
CA ALA A 23 -20.16 -4.67 7.36
C ALA A 23 -18.85 -4.83 8.15
N PHE A 24 -18.87 -5.61 9.23
CA PHE A 24 -17.65 -5.90 10.01
C PHE A 24 -16.69 -6.82 9.24
N LEU A 25 -17.18 -7.88 8.59
CA LEU A 25 -16.34 -8.83 7.86
C LEU A 25 -15.65 -8.19 6.64
N VAL A 26 -16.39 -7.46 5.81
CA VAL A 26 -15.84 -6.77 4.65
C VAL A 26 -14.80 -5.73 5.08
N SER A 27 -15.10 -4.95 6.13
CA SER A 27 -14.15 -3.98 6.68
C SER A 27 -12.88 -4.66 7.18
N TYR A 28 -13.01 -5.74 7.95
CA TYR A 28 -11.87 -6.51 8.45
C TYR A 28 -10.98 -7.03 7.32
N LEU A 29 -11.56 -7.69 6.32
CA LEU A 29 -10.81 -8.22 5.17
C LEU A 29 -10.12 -7.09 4.41
N LYS A 30 -10.80 -5.96 4.20
CA LYS A 30 -10.21 -4.78 3.56
C LYS A 30 -8.96 -4.30 4.30
N THR A 31 -8.99 -4.20 5.63
CA THR A 31 -7.80 -3.77 6.40
C THR A 31 -6.61 -4.71 6.25
N LYS A 32 -6.84 -6.03 6.18
CA LYS A 32 -5.78 -7.03 6.00
C LYS A 32 -5.18 -6.97 4.60
N ILE A 33 -6.05 -6.89 3.59
CA ILE A 33 -5.67 -6.78 2.19
C ILE A 33 -4.89 -5.47 1.94
N ASP A 34 -5.30 -4.36 2.53
CA ASP A 34 -4.62 -3.08 2.37
C ASP A 34 -3.22 -3.08 3.02
N ALA A 35 -3.06 -3.76 4.17
CA ALA A 35 -1.75 -3.95 4.80
C ALA A 35 -0.81 -4.79 3.92
N GLU A 36 -1.30 -5.91 3.38
CA GLU A 36 -0.52 -6.79 2.49
C GLU A 36 -0.14 -6.09 1.18
N LYS A 37 -1.05 -5.30 0.59
CA LYS A 37 -0.75 -4.46 -0.58
C LYS A 37 0.38 -3.49 -0.26
N LEU A 38 0.31 -2.79 0.87
CA LEU A 38 1.33 -1.82 1.28
C LEU A 38 2.69 -2.50 1.48
N GLU A 39 2.72 -3.68 2.08
CA GLU A 39 3.95 -4.47 2.22
C GLU A 39 4.55 -4.85 0.87
N ASN A 40 3.73 -5.36 -0.06
CA ASN A 40 4.16 -5.66 -1.43
C ASN A 40 4.74 -4.44 -2.15
N ILE A 41 4.10 -3.27 -2.02
CA ILE A 41 4.62 -2.02 -2.60
C ILE A 41 5.97 -1.66 -1.99
N ARG A 42 6.10 -1.71 -0.66
CA ARG A 42 7.35 -1.41 0.04
C ARG A 42 8.48 -2.33 -0.39
N PHE A 43 8.19 -3.62 -0.54
CA PHE A 43 9.16 -4.61 -1.03
C PHE A 43 9.74 -4.22 -2.40
N TRP A 44 8.88 -3.97 -3.38
CA TRP A 44 9.35 -3.60 -4.73
C TRP A 44 9.98 -2.21 -4.78
N VAL A 45 9.52 -1.26 -3.96
CA VAL A 45 10.15 0.06 -3.83
C VAL A 45 11.56 -0.06 -3.30
N ASN A 46 11.79 -0.87 -2.25
CA ASN A 46 13.13 -1.07 -1.69
C ASN A 46 14.08 -1.65 -2.74
N ILE A 47 13.67 -2.72 -3.43
CA ILE A 47 14.46 -3.32 -4.52
C ILE A 47 14.77 -2.30 -5.61
N ALA A 48 13.78 -1.51 -6.03
CA ALA A 48 13.96 -0.52 -7.08
C ALA A 48 14.91 0.60 -6.66
N VAL A 49 14.79 1.08 -5.41
CA VAL A 49 15.65 2.13 -4.85
C VAL A 49 17.09 1.63 -4.71
N GLU A 50 17.28 0.41 -4.20
CA GLU A 50 18.61 -0.21 -4.12
C GLU A 50 19.25 -0.37 -5.49
N ALA A 51 18.50 -0.91 -6.46
CA ALA A 51 18.96 -1.05 -7.84
C ALA A 51 19.30 0.31 -8.45
N ALA A 52 18.45 1.33 -8.27
CA ALA A 52 18.71 2.67 -8.78
C ALA A 52 19.94 3.31 -8.12
N GLU A 53 20.16 3.10 -6.83
CA GLU A 53 21.36 3.59 -6.13
C GLU A 53 22.64 2.89 -6.60
N GLN A 54 22.57 1.63 -7.03
CA GLN A 54 23.70 0.90 -7.62
C GLN A 54 23.98 1.31 -9.07
N ILE A 55 22.94 1.41 -9.91
CA ILE A 55 23.06 1.75 -11.34
C ILE A 55 23.53 3.20 -11.52
N TYR A 56 23.00 4.12 -10.71
CA TYR A 56 23.28 5.54 -10.80
C TYR A 56 24.28 5.97 -9.74
N ALA A 57 25.56 5.75 -10.03
CA ALA A 57 26.66 6.27 -9.23
C ALA A 57 26.78 7.80 -9.33
N GLY A 58 27.25 8.44 -8.26
CA GLY A 58 27.48 9.89 -8.17
C GLY A 58 26.35 10.69 -7.51
N SER A 59 26.70 11.88 -7.00
CA SER A 59 25.77 12.82 -6.36
C SER A 59 24.93 13.58 -7.40
N GLY A 60 23.80 14.16 -6.98
CA GLY A 60 22.95 15.01 -7.84
C GLY A 60 21.96 14.28 -8.75
N ARG A 61 22.04 12.95 -8.87
CA ARG A 61 21.21 12.15 -9.80
C ARG A 61 19.85 11.69 -9.25
N GLY A 62 19.38 12.30 -8.16
CA GLY A 62 18.16 11.87 -7.47
C GLY A 62 16.90 11.90 -8.36
N LYS A 63 16.81 12.88 -9.28
CA LYS A 63 15.68 12.98 -10.22
C LYS A 63 15.65 11.81 -11.23
N GLU A 64 16.82 11.41 -11.73
CA GLU A 64 16.94 10.26 -12.65
C GLU A 64 16.58 8.96 -11.94
N LYS A 65 17.18 8.73 -10.75
CA LYS A 65 16.91 7.55 -9.91
C LYS A 65 15.42 7.40 -9.63
N LYS A 66 14.77 8.47 -9.19
CA LYS A 66 13.33 8.48 -8.91
C LYS A 66 12.50 8.17 -10.16
N LYS A 67 12.83 8.75 -11.32
CA LYS A 67 12.10 8.49 -12.56
C LYS A 67 12.18 7.01 -12.95
N ASP A 68 13.33 6.39 -12.76
CA ASP A 68 13.53 4.97 -13.07
C ASP A 68 12.80 4.06 -12.08
N VAL A 69 12.85 4.38 -10.78
CA VAL A 69 12.04 3.68 -9.75
C VAL A 69 10.55 3.77 -10.08
N LEU A 70 10.04 4.95 -10.46
CA LEU A 70 8.64 5.11 -10.84
C LEU A 70 8.25 4.27 -12.05
N LYS A 71 9.10 4.25 -13.10
CA LYS A 71 8.86 3.40 -14.28
C LYS A 71 8.83 1.91 -13.94
N PHE A 72 9.74 1.47 -13.06
CA PHE A 72 9.78 0.09 -12.60
C PHE A 72 8.51 -0.27 -11.82
N LEU A 73 8.06 0.59 -10.91
CA LEU A 73 6.82 0.34 -10.16
C LEU A 73 5.59 0.33 -11.06
N GLN A 74 5.55 1.20 -12.07
CA GLN A 74 4.50 1.19 -13.10
C GLN A 74 4.50 -0.11 -13.91
N SER A 75 5.68 -0.64 -14.28
CA SER A 75 5.76 -1.91 -15.02
C SER A 75 5.34 -3.12 -14.18
N LYS A 76 5.39 -3.01 -12.83
CA LYS A 76 4.85 -4.00 -11.89
C LYS A 76 3.33 -3.89 -11.69
N GLY A 77 2.67 -2.90 -12.30
CA GLY A 77 1.23 -2.71 -12.21
C GLY A 77 0.76 -1.92 -10.98
N PHE A 78 1.65 -1.21 -10.29
CA PHE A 78 1.25 -0.37 -9.16
C PHE A 78 0.59 0.93 -9.64
N THR A 79 -0.66 1.16 -9.25
CA THR A 79 -1.47 2.33 -9.61
C THR A 79 -1.89 3.14 -8.38
N LEU A 80 -0.93 3.42 -7.48
CA LEU A 80 -1.17 4.22 -6.28
C LEU A 80 -1.20 5.72 -6.60
N ASN A 81 -1.67 6.50 -5.62
CA ASN A 81 -1.50 7.95 -5.63
C ASN A 81 0.00 8.31 -5.72
N ALA A 82 0.32 9.27 -6.60
CA ALA A 82 1.68 9.78 -6.78
C ALA A 82 2.32 10.26 -5.46
N GLU A 83 1.53 10.83 -4.55
CA GLU A 83 2.01 11.29 -3.24
C GLU A 83 2.38 10.12 -2.31
N GLU A 84 1.60 9.03 -2.33
CA GLU A 84 1.87 7.85 -1.50
C GLU A 84 3.12 7.12 -1.98
N ILE A 85 3.23 6.86 -3.29
CA ILE A 85 4.44 6.28 -3.88
C ILE A 85 5.66 7.13 -3.53
N GLU A 86 5.54 8.45 -3.64
CA GLU A 86 6.62 9.36 -3.33
C GLU A 86 7.12 9.22 -1.89
N LYS A 87 6.19 9.19 -0.92
CA LYS A 87 6.55 9.02 0.50
C LYS A 87 7.21 7.66 0.75
N ILE A 88 6.74 6.60 0.10
CA ILE A 88 7.32 5.26 0.24
C ILE A 88 8.74 5.21 -0.37
N ILE A 89 8.94 5.81 -1.54
CA ILE A 89 10.26 5.93 -2.17
C ILE A 89 11.22 6.72 -1.27
N GLN A 90 10.80 7.87 -0.76
CA GLN A 90 11.64 8.69 0.12
C GLN A 90 12.00 7.96 1.41
N ALA A 91 11.06 7.22 2.00
CA ALA A 91 11.32 6.38 3.18
C ALA A 91 12.35 5.28 2.87
N ALA A 92 12.22 4.60 1.73
CA ALA A 92 13.19 3.58 1.29
C ALA A 92 14.59 4.17 1.05
N VAL A 93 14.68 5.34 0.40
CA VAL A 93 15.96 6.05 0.19
C VAL A 93 16.60 6.45 1.52
N LEU A 94 15.80 6.91 2.49
CA LEU A 94 16.29 7.28 3.82
C LEU A 94 16.82 6.06 4.56
N ASN A 95 16.06 4.96 4.60
CA ASN A 95 16.47 3.71 5.24
C ASN A 95 17.78 3.18 4.66
N LEU A 96 17.89 3.14 3.32
CA LEU A 96 19.11 2.70 2.66
C LEU A 96 20.33 3.56 3.02
N LYS A 97 20.15 4.88 3.14
CA LYS A 97 21.23 5.79 3.58
C LYS A 97 21.61 5.58 5.04
N SER A 98 20.64 5.31 5.91
CA SER A 98 20.89 5.01 7.33
C SER A 98 21.68 3.71 7.47
N ASN A 99 21.27 2.65 6.78
CA ASN A 99 21.97 1.35 6.82
C ASN A 99 23.42 1.47 6.33
N LYS A 100 23.65 2.17 5.20
CA LYS A 100 25.02 2.42 4.69
C LYS A 100 25.89 3.24 5.65
N LYS A 101 25.30 4.14 6.45
CA LYS A 101 26.05 4.90 7.46
C LYS A 101 26.42 4.00 8.64
N GLU A 102 25.50 3.15 9.09
CA GLU A 102 25.75 2.21 10.18
C GLU A 102 26.87 1.22 9.83
N GLU A 103 26.86 0.68 8.60
CA GLU A 103 27.94 -0.16 8.08
C GLU A 103 29.30 0.54 7.99
N ALA A 104 29.33 1.87 7.80
CA ALA A 104 30.57 2.65 7.73
C ALA A 104 31.14 3.02 9.11
N HIS A 105 30.38 2.80 10.19
CA HIS A 105 30.77 3.11 11.57
C HIS A 105 31.09 1.87 12.42
N ASN A 106 30.87 0.66 11.88
CA ASN A 106 31.32 -0.63 12.44
C ASN A 106 32.61 -1.12 11.76
#